data_AF-A0A2R6AF59-F1
#
_entry.id   AF-A0A2R6AF59-F1
#
_cell.length_a   1.000
_cell.length_b   1.000
_cell.length_c   1.000
_cell.angle_alpha   90.00
_cell.angle_beta   90.00
_cell.angle_gamma   90.00
#
_symmetry.space_group_name_H-M   'P 1'
#
loop_
_entity.id
_entity.type
_entity.pdbx_description
1 polymer ?
#
loop_
_entity_poly.entity_id
_entity_poly.type
_entity_poly.pdbx_seq_one_letter_code
_entity_poly.pdbx_strand_id
1 'polypeptide(L)' 'MYYQTKGVNNPYPDPFLVPAQNVLGTPVFSIPYVGFFILFVSSPEGLVFLIGVLTVYQIYEQESSDL' A
#
# COMPACT_ATOMS: atom_id res chain seq x y z
N MET A 1 24.96 1.87 22.03
CA MET A 1 24.07 2.90 21.45
C MET A 1 22.63 2.43 21.56
N TYR A 2 21.69 3.35 21.78
CA TYR A 2 20.26 3.10 21.89
C TYR A 2 19.50 4.10 21.01
N TYR A 3 18.33 3.70 20.53
CA TYR A 3 17.46 4.51 19.68
C TYR A 3 16.08 4.68 20.32
N GLN A 4 15.52 5.88 20.21
CA GLN A 4 14.13 6.17 20.54
C GLN A 4 13.29 5.95 19.28
N THR A 5 12.40 4.95 19.29
CA THR A 5 11.49 4.67 18.16
C THR A 5 10.14 5.34 18.36
N LYS A 6 9.38 5.40 17.27
CA LYS A 6 8.02 5.92 17.24
C LYS A 6 7.26 5.27 16.09
N GLY A 7 6.07 4.74 16.36
CA GLY A 7 5.16 4.24 15.33
C GLY A 7 4.65 5.34 14.39
N VAL A 8 4.28 4.97 13.16
CA VAL A 8 3.85 5.91 12.10
C VAL A 8 2.61 6.74 12.51
N ASN A 9 1.71 6.15 13.30
CA ASN A 9 0.50 6.80 13.80
C ASN A 9 0.46 6.93 15.34
N ASN A 10 1.61 6.84 16.00
CA ASN A 10 1.71 7.12 17.43
C ASN A 10 2.03 8.61 17.59
N PRO A 11 1.33 9.43 18.40
CA PRO A 11 1.72 10.83 18.62
C PRO A 11 2.96 10.98 19.51
N TYR A 12 3.26 9.98 20.35
CA TYR A 12 4.36 10.02 21.31
C TYR A 12 5.48 9.03 20.93
N PRO A 13 6.72 9.24 21.40
CA PRO A 13 7.77 8.21 21.31
C PRO A 13 7.36 6.93 22.05
N ASP A 14 7.86 5.79 21.60
CA ASP A 14 7.63 4.52 22.30
C ASP A 14 8.32 4.56 23.68
N PRO A 15 7.73 3.97 24.75
CA PRO A 15 8.24 4.14 26.12
C PRO A 15 9.59 3.45 26.37
N PHE A 16 10.04 2.57 25.48
CA PHE A 16 11.27 1.79 25.62
C PHE A 16 12.31 2.17 24.58
N LEU A 17 13.58 2.15 24.98
CA LEU A 17 14.70 2.35 24.08
C LEU A 17 15.07 1.04 23.37
N VAL A 18 15.36 1.13 22.07
CA VAL A 18 15.77 -0.02 21.26
C VAL A 18 17.31 -0.10 21.23
N PRO A 19 17.93 -1.20 21.69
CA PRO A 19 19.36 -1.42 21.54
C PRO A 19 19.78 -1.39 20.06
N ALA A 20 20.94 -0.82 19.74
CA ALA A 20 21.40 -0.71 18.35
C ALA A 20 21.47 -2.05 17.60
N GLN A 21 21.79 -3.14 18.29
CA GLN A 21 21.81 -4.50 17.72
C GLN A 21 20.43 -5.01 17.26
N ASN A 22 19.34 -4.39 17.73
CA ASN A 22 17.97 -4.72 17.34
C ASN A 22 17.45 -3.82 16.21
N VAL A 23 18.22 -2.83 15.76
CA VAL A 23 17.84 -1.96 14.64
C VAL A 23 18.26 -2.59 13.32
N LEU A 24 17.28 -2.93 12.48
CA LEU A 24 17.51 -3.60 11.20
C LEU A 24 18.08 -2.68 10.12
N GLY A 25 17.75 -1.38 10.17
CA GLY A 25 18.19 -0.41 9.17
C GLY A 25 17.27 0.80 9.07
N THR A 26 17.41 1.55 7.98
CA THR A 26 16.55 2.72 7.66
C THR A 26 15.82 2.49 6.33
N PRO A 27 14.54 2.87 6.21
CA PRO A 27 13.82 2.75 4.96
C PRO A 27 14.40 3.73 3.93
N VAL A 28 14.80 3.22 2.76
CA VAL A 28 15.40 4.01 1.68
C VAL A 28 14.41 4.37 0.57
N PHE A 29 13.20 3.79 0.61
CA PHE A 29 12.17 3.98 -0.41
C PHE A 29 10.78 3.89 0.21
N SER A 30 9.84 4.65 -0.35
CA SER A 30 8.43 4.65 0.03
C SER A 30 7.58 4.92 -1.22
N ILE A 31 6.47 4.20 -1.36
CA ILE A 31 5.48 4.48 -2.39
C ILE A 31 4.30 5.19 -1.72
N PRO A 32 4.24 6.53 -1.77
CA PRO A 32 3.14 7.25 -1.16
C PRO A 32 1.82 6.89 -1.86
N TYR A 33 0.72 6.99 -1.11
CA TYR A 33 -0.66 6.81 -1.59
C TYR A 33 -1.10 5.42 -2.05
N VAL A 34 -0.22 4.41 -2.14
CA VAL A 34 -0.61 3.02 -2.49
C VAL A 34 -1.71 2.50 -1.56
N GLY A 35 -1.66 2.86 -0.27
CA GLY A 35 -2.69 2.51 0.70
C GLY A 35 -4.08 3.02 0.29
N PHE A 36 -4.21 4.20 -0.31
CA PHE A 36 -5.51 4.71 -0.78
C PHE A 36 -6.07 3.87 -1.93
N PHE A 37 -5.22 3.44 -2.86
CA PHE A 37 -5.66 2.56 -3.95
C PHE A 37 -6.17 1.22 -3.40
N ILE A 38 -5.41 0.61 -2.48
CA ILE A 38 -5.80 -0.65 -1.81
C ILE A 38 -7.12 -0.47 -1.06
N LEU A 39 -7.29 0.62 -0.31
CA LEU A 39 -8.52 0.93 0.41
C LEU A 39 -9.71 1.13 -0.54
N PHE A 40 -9.49 1.80 -1.67
CA PHE A 40 -10.53 2.01 -2.68
C PHE A 40 -11.00 0.69 -3.28
N VAL A 41 -10.09 -0.15 -3.80
CA VAL A 41 -10.49 -1.45 -4.39
C VAL A 41 -11.04 -2.43 -3.34
N SER A 42 -10.81 -2.18 -2.06
CA SER A 42 -11.41 -2.95 -0.96
C SER A 42 -12.83 -2.45 -0.59
N SER A 43 -13.28 -1.31 -1.11
CA SER A 43 -14.65 -0.82 -0.91
C SER A 43 -15.62 -1.50 -1.89
N PRO A 44 -16.92 -1.59 -1.56
CA PRO A 44 -17.92 -2.14 -2.49
C PRO A 44 -17.94 -1.42 -3.84
N GLU A 45 -17.83 -0.09 -3.84
CA GLU A 45 -17.81 0.75 -5.03
C GLU A 45 -16.55 0.50 -5.87
N GLY A 46 -15.38 0.40 -5.22
CA GLY A 46 -14.13 0.13 -5.90
C GLY A 46 -14.06 -1.27 -6.48
N LEU A 47 -14.67 -2.27 -5.83
CA LEU A 47 -14.81 -3.61 -6.40
C LEU A 47 -15.67 -3.60 -7.66
N VAL A 48 -16.84 -2.93 -7.63
CA VAL A 48 -17.69 -2.80 -8.82
C VAL A 48 -16.95 -2.09 -9.96
N PHE A 49 -16.24 -1.00 -9.65
CA PHE A 49 -15.40 -0.30 -10.62
C PHE A 49 -14.33 -1.21 -11.22
N LEU A 50 -13.58 -1.95 -10.38
CA LEU A 50 -12.51 -2.84 -10.83
C LEU A 50 -13.05 -3.95 -11.75
N ILE A 51 -14.15 -4.59 -11.38
CA ILE A 51 -14.81 -5.61 -12.21
C ILE A 51 -15.24 -5.01 -13.54
N GLY A 52 -15.82 -3.80 -13.52
CA GLY A 52 -16.22 -3.08 -14.73
C GLY A 52 -15.05 -2.82 -15.68
N VAL A 53 -13.95 -2.28 -15.16
CA VAL A 53 -12.72 -2.02 -15.95
C VAL A 53 -12.17 -3.31 -16.54
N LEU A 54 -12.07 -4.38 -15.76
CA LEU A 54 -11.58 -5.68 -16.24
C LEU A 54 -12.48 -6.26 -17.33
N THR A 55 -13.80 -6.11 -17.20
CA THR A 55 -14.76 -6.59 -18.20
C THR A 55 -14.59 -5.82 -19.51
N VAL A 56 -14.51 -4.49 -19.45
CA VAL A 56 -14.30 -3.65 -20.65
C VAL A 56 -12.96 -3.98 -21.32
N TYR A 57 -11.90 -4.17 -20.53
CA TYR A 57 -10.59 -4.57 -21.03
C TYR A 57 -10.63 -5.89 -21.80
N GLN A 58 -11.31 -6.90 -21.26
CA GLN A 58 -11.47 -8.21 -21.93
C GLN A 58 -12.24 -8.09 -23.25
N ILE A 59 -13.28 -7.26 -23.30
CA ILE A 59 -14.05 -7.03 -24.53
C ILE A 59 -13.17 -6.38 -25.60
N TYR A 60 -12.36 -5.38 -25.22
CA TYR A 60 -11.44 -4.70 -26.13
C TYR A 60 -10.36 -5.63 -26.68
N GLU A 61 -9.78 -6.48 -25.82
CA GLU A 61 -8.79 -7.48 -26.24
C GLU A 61 -9.37 -8.51 -27.22
N GLN A 62 -10.61 -8.97 -26.97
CA GLN A 62 -11.32 -9.89 -27.86
C GLN A 62 -11.50 -9.28 -29.25
N GLU A 63 -12.03 -8.05 -29.33
CA GLU A 63 -12.22 -7.33 -30.60
C GLU A 63 -10.90 -7.12 -31.34
N SER A 64 -9.82 -6.77 -30.62
CA SER A 64 -8.49 -6.59 -31.20
C SER A 64 -7.90 -7.88 -31.76
N SER A 65 -8.30 -9.04 -31.22
CA SER A 65 -7.84 -10.35 -31.68
C SER A 65 -8.59 -10.86 -32.91
N ASP A 66 -9.81 -10.37 -33.14
CA ASP A 66 -10.67 -10.76 -34.26
C ASP A 66 -10.43 -9.92 -35.54
N LEU A 67 -9.53 -8.91 -35.48
CA LEU A 67 -9.08 -8.06 -36.59
C LEU A 67 -7.78 -8.58 -37.23
#